data_AF-A0AAN8PBA6-F1
#
_entry.id   AF-A0AAN8PBA6-F1
#
_cell.length_a   1.000
_cell.length_b   1.000
_cell.length_c   1.000
_cell.angle_alpha   90.00
_cell.angle_beta   90.00
_cell.angle_gamma   90.00
#
_symmetry.space_group_name_H-M   'P 1'
#
loop_
_entity.id
_entity.type
_entity.pdbx_description
1 polymer ?
#
loop_
_entity_poly.entity_id
_entity_poly.type
_entity_poly.pdbx_seq_one_letter_code
_entity_poly.pdbx_strand_id
1 'polypeptide(L)'
;MISFAHLLLALIAAKFISSENLNERRVGAVLFMLRSWMDSLDGSVHRNRAGQGRVYNSERLSSGYYIDVFCDTVGGAFLSFGILFYFYKVLDSKTKELPYTKLTENGNGGGNGNGATGINTIVQYTKTQLFWKMWCIGFMIGTGGWCWDYSIDQYKYIFHTKINDGSLETLQTYYLHTCFTWLMMWSWRLCEGLVLINYVLFSIFFDKIWEFVNLFQYMGYVIILSFFSITILYIKYLKTELHL
;
A
#
# COMPACT_ATOMS: atom_id res chain seq x y z
N MET A 1 1.66 23.25 -6.44
CA MET A 1 0.98 23.82 -5.25
C MET A 1 0.15 22.79 -4.53
N ILE A 2 -0.70 22.03 -5.22
CA ILE A 2 -1.47 20.93 -4.58
C ILE A 2 -0.52 19.84 -4.04
N SER A 3 0.56 19.51 -4.77
CA SER A 3 1.55 18.51 -4.34
C SER A 3 2.25 18.85 -3.00
N PHE A 4 2.59 20.11 -2.80
CA PHE A 4 3.13 20.58 -1.51
C PHE A 4 2.08 20.60 -0.39
N ALA A 5 0.82 20.91 -0.71
CA ALA A 5 -0.26 20.95 0.28
C ALA A 5 -0.57 19.55 0.83
N HIS A 6 -0.61 18.53 -0.05
CA HIS A 6 -0.82 17.16 0.40
C HIS A 6 0.42 16.60 1.13
N LEU A 7 1.64 16.98 0.73
CA LEU A 7 2.84 16.64 1.50
C LEU A 7 2.80 17.20 2.95
N LEU A 8 2.38 18.45 3.12
CA LEU A 8 2.23 19.07 4.45
C LEU A 8 1.15 18.35 5.28
N LEU A 9 0.03 17.99 4.63
CA LEU A 9 -1.02 17.21 5.27
C LEU A 9 -0.53 15.82 5.70
N ALA A 10 0.33 15.17 4.92
CA ALA A 10 0.97 13.92 5.26
C ALA A 10 1.82 14.02 6.54
N LEU A 11 2.58 15.12 6.68
CA LEU A 11 3.39 15.38 7.87
C LEU A 11 2.52 15.60 9.11
N ILE A 12 1.44 16.39 8.99
CA ILE A 12 0.49 16.61 10.08
C ILE A 12 -0.17 15.27 10.46
N ALA A 13 -0.65 14.51 9.49
CA ALA A 13 -1.25 13.20 9.70
C ALA A 13 -0.29 12.24 10.43
N ALA A 14 0.97 12.17 10.01
CA ALA A 14 1.99 11.34 10.64
C ALA A 14 2.22 11.70 12.12
N LYS A 15 2.19 13.01 12.45
CA LYS A 15 2.27 13.47 13.84
C LYS A 15 1.10 12.92 14.68
N PHE A 16 -0.13 13.03 14.17
CA PHE A 16 -1.33 12.49 14.83
C PHE A 16 -1.30 10.96 14.94
N ILE A 17 -0.80 10.25 13.92
CA ILE A 17 -0.66 8.79 13.94
C ILE A 17 0.36 8.33 14.98
N SER A 18 1.37 9.15 15.28
CA SER A 18 2.39 8.85 16.30
C SER A 18 1.89 8.99 17.75
N SER A 19 0.64 9.37 17.98
CA SER A 19 0.10 9.56 19.32
C SER A 19 -0.25 8.24 20.01
N GLU A 20 -0.27 8.26 21.34
CA GLU A 20 -0.72 7.13 22.16
C GLU A 20 -2.25 7.06 22.25
N ASN A 21 -2.93 8.19 22.06
CA ASN A 21 -4.39 8.29 22.06
C ASN A 21 -4.99 7.76 20.75
N LEU A 22 -5.87 6.75 20.85
CA LEU A 22 -6.54 6.17 19.69
C LEU A 22 -7.34 7.18 18.87
N ASN A 23 -8.01 8.14 19.53
CA ASN A 23 -8.80 9.16 18.84
C ASN A 23 -7.92 10.08 17.98
N GLU A 24 -6.75 10.47 18.48
CA GLU A 24 -5.78 11.24 17.71
C GLU A 24 -5.23 10.43 16.52
N ARG A 25 -4.92 9.15 16.72
CA ARG A 25 -4.50 8.26 15.62
C ARG A 25 -5.57 8.16 14.52
N ARG A 26 -6.84 8.02 14.91
CA ARG A 26 -7.99 7.98 13.97
C ARG A 26 -8.12 9.28 13.19
N VAL A 27 -7.97 10.43 13.85
CA VAL A 27 -7.93 11.73 13.17
C VAL A 27 -6.77 11.78 12.17
N GLY A 28 -5.59 11.31 12.57
CA GLY A 28 -4.44 11.18 11.68
C GLY A 28 -4.70 10.30 10.45
N ALA A 29 -5.38 9.16 10.63
CA ALA A 29 -5.76 8.28 9.53
C ALA A 29 -6.73 8.95 8.54
N VAL A 30 -7.73 9.68 9.05
CA VAL A 30 -8.67 10.45 8.22
C VAL A 30 -7.96 11.58 7.46
N LEU A 31 -7.05 12.30 8.13
CA LEU A 31 -6.22 13.33 7.47
C LEU A 31 -5.36 12.73 6.35
N PHE A 32 -4.78 11.54 6.56
CA PHE A 32 -4.01 10.85 5.53
C PHE A 32 -4.90 10.35 4.38
N MET A 33 -6.14 9.98 4.64
CA MET A 33 -7.10 9.64 3.58
C MET A 33 -7.46 10.86 2.74
N LEU A 34 -7.67 12.01 3.40
CA LEU A 34 -7.92 13.28 2.70
C LEU A 34 -6.72 13.70 1.86
N ARG A 35 -5.48 13.47 2.35
CA ARG A 35 -4.25 13.62 1.56
C ARG A 35 -4.32 12.78 0.28
N SER A 36 -4.62 11.49 0.39
CA SER A 36 -4.70 10.59 -0.78
C SER A 36 -5.75 11.04 -1.81
N TRP A 37 -6.84 11.68 -1.37
CA TRP A 37 -7.80 12.27 -2.30
C TRP A 37 -7.27 13.54 -2.97
N MET A 38 -6.56 14.40 -2.23
CA MET A 38 -5.94 15.60 -2.79
C MET A 38 -4.85 15.29 -3.80
N ASP A 39 -4.08 14.24 -3.54
CA ASP A 39 -3.08 13.68 -4.44
C ASP A 39 -3.72 13.24 -5.76
N SER A 40 -4.75 12.37 -5.71
CA SER A 40 -5.49 11.98 -6.92
C SER A 40 -6.11 13.17 -7.69
N LEU A 41 -6.50 14.22 -6.98
CA LEU A 41 -7.04 15.44 -7.57
C LEU A 41 -6.00 16.20 -8.39
N ASP A 42 -4.73 16.26 -7.98
CA ASP A 42 -3.74 17.11 -8.66
C ASP A 42 -3.42 16.61 -10.07
N GLY A 43 -3.33 15.30 -10.26
CA GLY A 43 -3.18 14.66 -11.56
C GLY A 43 -4.40 14.92 -12.44
N SER A 44 -5.61 14.93 -11.86
CA SER A 44 -6.84 15.24 -12.60
C SER A 44 -6.89 16.70 -13.07
N VAL A 45 -6.45 17.64 -12.21
CA VAL A 45 -6.40 19.08 -12.52
C VAL A 45 -5.33 19.36 -13.56
N HIS A 46 -4.17 18.71 -13.46
CA HIS A 46 -3.10 18.86 -14.44
C HIS A 46 -3.54 18.40 -15.84
N ARG A 47 -4.15 17.20 -15.96
CA ARG A 47 -4.66 16.68 -17.25
C ARG A 47 -5.74 17.56 -17.87
N ASN A 48 -6.62 18.11 -17.04
CA ASN A 48 -7.67 19.02 -17.52
C ASN A 48 -7.08 20.34 -18.04
N ARG A 49 -6.07 20.89 -17.35
CA ARG A 49 -5.37 22.11 -17.77
C ARG A 49 -4.47 21.92 -18.99
N ALA A 50 -3.91 20.73 -19.18
CA ALA A 50 -3.09 20.38 -20.33
C ALA A 50 -3.92 20.07 -21.60
N GLY A 51 -5.26 20.15 -21.55
CA GLY A 51 -6.13 19.82 -22.69
C GLY A 51 -6.19 18.32 -23.01
N GLN A 52 -5.60 17.47 -22.17
CA GLN A 52 -5.56 16.00 -22.35
C GLN A 52 -6.83 15.30 -21.84
N GLY A 53 -7.80 16.05 -21.28
CA GLY A 53 -9.13 15.55 -20.96
C GLY A 53 -9.13 14.22 -20.17
N ARG A 54 -9.83 13.21 -20.70
CA ARG A 54 -9.92 11.84 -20.13
C ARG A 54 -8.79 10.90 -20.58
N VAL A 55 -7.78 11.38 -21.30
CA VAL A 55 -6.67 10.54 -21.76
C VAL A 55 -5.69 10.36 -20.60
N TYR A 56 -5.70 9.17 -20.00
CA TYR A 56 -4.80 8.79 -18.90
C TYR A 56 -3.41 8.39 -19.42
N ASN A 57 -2.73 9.32 -20.09
CA ASN A 57 -1.33 9.19 -20.45
C ASN A 57 -0.48 9.90 -19.39
N SER A 58 0.40 9.17 -18.73
CA SER A 58 1.40 9.75 -17.86
C SER A 58 2.52 10.30 -18.75
N GLU A 59 2.65 11.61 -18.88
CA GLU A 59 3.84 12.21 -19.48
C GLU A 59 5.02 12.02 -18.52
N ARG A 60 5.64 10.83 -18.55
CA ARG A 60 6.73 10.39 -17.66
C ARG A 60 7.98 11.31 -17.72
N LEU A 61 8.03 12.26 -18.67
CA LEU A 61 9.13 13.18 -18.91
C LEU A 61 8.87 14.61 -18.40
N SER A 62 7.70 14.90 -17.84
CA SER A 62 7.39 16.23 -17.30
C SER A 62 7.98 16.41 -15.89
N SER A 63 8.52 17.59 -15.61
CA SER A 63 9.03 17.95 -14.26
C SER A 63 7.94 17.85 -13.18
N GLY A 64 6.67 18.02 -13.56
CA GLY A 64 5.52 17.83 -12.65
C GLY A 64 5.35 16.39 -12.17
N TYR A 65 5.58 15.41 -13.05
CA TYR A 65 5.48 13.98 -12.71
C TYR A 65 6.53 13.57 -11.67
N TYR A 66 7.77 14.05 -11.81
CA TYR A 66 8.82 13.76 -10.84
C TYR A 66 8.55 14.36 -9.46
N ILE A 67 8.01 15.59 -9.42
CA ILE A 67 7.64 16.25 -8.15
C ILE A 67 6.51 15.49 -7.47
N ASP A 68 5.52 15.05 -8.24
CA ASP A 68 4.36 14.30 -7.74
C ASP A 68 4.77 12.95 -7.11
N VAL A 69 5.51 12.13 -7.87
CA VAL A 69 6.06 10.84 -7.39
C VAL A 69 6.93 11.03 -6.15
N PHE A 70 7.72 12.10 -6.10
CA PHE A 70 8.53 12.42 -4.93
C PHE A 70 7.67 12.77 -3.73
N CYS A 71 6.68 13.67 -3.88
CA CYS A 71 5.76 14.05 -2.82
C CYS A 71 4.99 12.84 -2.27
N ASP A 72 4.59 11.93 -3.14
CA ASP A 72 3.91 10.70 -2.75
C ASP A 72 4.80 9.72 -2.00
N THR A 73 6.02 9.52 -2.49
CA THR A 73 7.00 8.63 -1.83
C THR A 73 7.35 9.15 -0.44
N VAL A 74 7.59 10.46 -0.32
CA VAL A 74 7.89 11.10 0.97
C VAL A 74 6.66 11.08 1.88
N GLY A 75 5.45 11.32 1.34
CA GLY A 75 4.20 11.22 2.09
C GLY A 75 3.95 9.81 2.66
N GLY A 76 4.19 8.78 1.84
CA GLY A 76 4.16 7.38 2.27
C GLY A 76 5.20 7.08 3.35
N ALA A 77 6.41 7.60 3.21
CA ALA A 77 7.45 7.48 4.24
C ALA A 77 7.02 8.10 5.57
N PHE A 78 6.39 9.29 5.55
CA PHE A 78 5.84 9.91 6.76
C PHE A 78 4.80 9.02 7.46
N LEU A 79 3.95 8.32 6.73
CA LEU A 79 3.02 7.33 7.30
C LEU A 79 3.78 6.20 8.02
N SER A 80 4.76 5.59 7.34
CA SER A 80 5.56 4.50 7.91
C SER A 80 6.34 4.95 9.16
N PHE A 81 6.94 6.15 9.13
CA PHE A 81 7.64 6.72 10.29
C PHE A 81 6.70 7.11 11.42
N GLY A 82 5.50 7.64 11.11
CA GLY A 82 4.47 7.94 12.12
C GLY A 82 4.07 6.70 12.92
N ILE A 83 3.86 5.57 12.23
CA ILE A 83 3.58 4.28 12.86
C ILE A 83 4.81 3.75 13.64
N LEU A 84 6.01 3.90 13.08
CA LEU A 84 7.25 3.50 13.77
C LEU A 84 7.43 4.25 15.10
N PHE A 85 7.22 5.56 15.10
CA PHE A 85 7.32 6.37 16.32
C PHE A 85 6.23 6.02 17.33
N TYR A 86 5.03 5.67 16.87
CA TYR A 86 4.01 5.09 17.75
C TYR A 86 4.54 3.83 18.44
N PHE A 87 5.10 2.87 17.70
CA PHE A 87 5.66 1.66 18.30
C PHE A 87 6.84 1.93 19.25
N TYR A 88 7.69 2.92 18.95
CA TYR A 88 8.78 3.30 19.85
C TYR A 88 8.28 3.87 21.17
N LYS A 89 7.25 4.72 21.15
CA LYS A 89 6.63 5.25 22.37
C LYS A 89 5.99 4.14 23.21
N VAL A 90 5.25 3.24 22.56
CA VAL A 90 4.65 2.08 23.23
C VAL A 90 5.72 1.19 23.89
N LEU A 91 6.86 0.99 23.21
CA LEU A 91 7.98 0.22 23.76
C LEU A 91 8.66 0.92 24.96
N ASP A 92 8.87 2.23 24.87
CA ASP A 92 9.53 3.01 25.92
C ASP A 92 8.63 3.24 27.15
N SER A 93 7.30 3.23 26.98
CA SER A 93 6.32 3.49 28.05
C SER A 93 6.28 2.43 29.17
N LYS A 94 7.13 1.39 29.16
CA LYS A 94 7.16 0.28 30.14
C LYS A 94 5.82 -0.46 30.32
N THR A 95 4.82 -0.18 29.50
CA THR A 95 3.60 -0.99 29.39
C THR A 95 4.02 -2.33 28.81
N LYS A 96 4.03 -3.37 29.65
CA LYS A 96 4.50 -4.74 29.36
C LYS A 96 3.76 -5.43 28.21
N GLU A 97 2.77 -4.79 27.63
CA GLU A 97 1.91 -5.36 26.62
C GLU A 97 1.86 -4.37 25.46
N LEU A 98 2.74 -4.60 24.46
CA LEU A 98 2.38 -4.24 23.08
C LEU A 98 0.93 -4.73 22.88
N PRO A 99 0.04 -3.96 22.23
CA PRO A 99 -1.36 -4.33 22.07
C PRO A 99 -1.47 -5.54 21.12
N TYR A 100 -1.10 -6.70 21.61
CA TYR A 100 -1.58 -7.99 21.16
C TYR A 100 -2.87 -8.15 21.94
N THR A 101 -4.01 -7.99 21.25
CA THR A 101 -5.29 -8.60 21.65
C THR A 101 -5.59 -8.60 23.16
N LYS A 102 -6.48 -7.71 23.61
CA LYS A 102 -7.22 -7.88 24.88
C LYS A 102 -7.37 -9.35 25.26
N LEU A 103 -6.57 -9.82 26.21
CA LEU A 103 -6.83 -10.97 27.07
C LEU A 103 -6.23 -10.62 28.42
N THR A 104 -7.10 -10.09 29.27
CA THR A 104 -6.85 -9.71 30.66
C THR A 104 -6.57 -10.96 31.51
N GLU A 105 -5.58 -10.81 32.39
CA GLU A 105 -5.30 -11.43 33.70
C GLU A 105 -5.82 -12.83 34.04
N ASN A 106 -4.92 -13.64 34.60
CA ASN A 106 -5.16 -14.25 35.92
C ASN A 106 -4.01 -13.75 36.80
N GLY A 107 -4.24 -12.96 37.85
CA GLY A 107 -5.10 -13.28 38.97
C GLY A 107 -4.16 -13.68 40.11
N ASN A 108 -3.87 -12.74 41.01
CA ASN A 108 -3.07 -12.96 42.20
C ASN A 108 -3.77 -14.01 43.08
N GLY A 109 -3.31 -15.26 43.03
CA GLY A 109 -3.75 -16.35 43.90
C GLY A 109 -2.52 -17.10 44.38
N GLY A 110 -2.11 -16.84 45.63
CA GLY A 110 -1.10 -17.65 46.30
C GLY A 110 -1.54 -19.11 46.30
N GLY A 111 -0.64 -20.01 45.87
CA GLY A 111 -0.95 -21.43 45.80
C GLY A 111 0.21 -22.22 45.21
N ASN A 112 0.99 -22.81 46.10
CA ASN A 112 2.05 -23.77 45.83
C ASN A 112 1.51 -24.91 44.91
N GLY A 113 2.16 -25.20 43.79
CA GLY A 113 1.74 -26.30 42.92
C GLY A 113 2.62 -26.49 41.70
N ASN A 114 3.46 -27.54 41.74
CA ASN A 114 4.14 -28.09 40.57
C ASN A 114 3.14 -28.37 39.44
N GLY A 115 3.33 -27.77 38.28
CA GLY A 115 2.56 -28.05 37.08
C GLY A 115 3.14 -27.29 35.89
N ALA A 116 3.43 -28.02 34.81
CA ALA A 116 4.07 -27.54 33.59
C ALA A 116 3.48 -26.22 33.08
N THR A 117 4.18 -25.10 33.31
CA THR A 117 3.86 -23.82 32.70
C THR A 117 4.47 -23.77 31.31
N GLY A 118 3.63 -23.91 30.29
CA GLY A 118 3.95 -23.47 28.94
C GLY A 118 4.36 -22.00 29.00
N ILE A 119 5.66 -21.76 28.85
CA ILE A 119 6.23 -20.43 28.82
C ILE A 119 5.70 -19.76 27.55
N ASN A 120 4.63 -18.97 27.68
CA ASN A 120 4.30 -17.96 26.68
C ASN A 120 5.41 -16.91 26.75
N THR A 121 6.48 -17.14 25.99
CA THR A 121 7.61 -16.23 25.87
C THR A 121 7.08 -14.91 25.33
N ILE A 122 7.03 -13.90 26.20
CA ILE A 122 6.77 -12.52 25.79
C ILE A 122 7.94 -12.13 24.88
N VAL A 123 7.69 -12.11 23.57
CA VAL A 123 8.69 -11.70 22.58
C VAL A 123 8.90 -10.19 22.75
N GLN A 124 10.01 -9.81 23.36
CA GLN A 124 10.43 -8.41 23.41
C GLN A 124 11.01 -8.02 22.06
N TYR A 125 10.46 -6.97 21.46
CA TYR A 125 10.96 -6.42 20.20
C TYR A 125 11.95 -5.29 20.46
N THR A 126 13.07 -5.29 19.74
CA THR A 126 14.02 -4.17 19.76
C THR A 126 13.60 -3.07 18.79
N LYS A 127 14.04 -1.82 19.05
CA LYS A 127 13.80 -0.68 18.14
C LYS A 127 14.29 -0.94 16.72
N THR A 128 15.39 -1.69 16.58
CA THR A 128 15.96 -2.12 15.30
C THR A 128 15.05 -3.11 14.57
N GLN A 129 14.49 -4.09 15.28
CA GLN A 129 13.54 -5.06 14.68
C GLN A 129 12.27 -4.37 14.20
N LEU A 130 11.74 -3.41 14.97
CA LEU A 130 10.58 -2.61 14.58
C LEU A 130 10.87 -1.76 13.34
N PHE A 131 12.05 -1.14 13.26
CA PHE A 131 12.48 -0.39 12.08
C PHE A 131 12.46 -1.27 10.83
N TRP A 132 13.09 -2.44 10.87
CA TRP A 132 13.12 -3.35 9.72
C TRP A 132 11.75 -3.89 9.33
N LYS A 133 10.86 -4.14 10.29
CA LYS A 133 9.47 -4.52 10.00
C LYS A 133 8.72 -3.41 9.26
N MET A 134 8.83 -2.17 9.73
CA MET A 134 8.19 -1.02 9.07
C MET A 134 8.79 -0.74 7.70
N TRP A 135 10.12 -0.87 7.56
CA TRP A 135 10.80 -0.79 6.27
C TRP A 135 10.29 -1.85 5.30
N CYS A 136 10.13 -3.10 5.76
CA CYS A 136 9.61 -4.20 4.95
C CYS A 136 8.21 -3.90 4.40
N ILE A 137 7.32 -3.32 5.21
CA ILE A 137 5.97 -2.93 4.77
C ILE A 137 6.01 -1.74 3.81
N GLY A 138 6.80 -0.70 4.11
CA GLY A 138 6.95 0.43 3.21
C GLY A 138 7.48 0.00 1.84
N PHE A 139 8.49 -0.88 1.83
CA PHE A 139 9.03 -1.45 0.60
C PHE A 139 8.01 -2.30 -0.15
N MET A 140 7.17 -3.06 0.56
CA MET A 140 6.11 -3.88 -0.03
C MET A 140 5.03 -3.04 -0.72
N ILE A 141 4.64 -1.91 -0.11
CA ILE A 141 3.70 -0.97 -0.72
C ILE A 141 4.32 -0.38 -2.00
N GLY A 142 5.60 -0.01 -1.94
CA GLY A 142 6.35 0.48 -3.10
C GLY A 142 6.44 -0.54 -4.24
N THR A 143 6.75 -1.79 -3.93
CA THR A 143 6.78 -2.87 -4.95
C THR A 143 5.40 -3.12 -5.54
N GLY A 144 4.33 -3.09 -4.74
CA GLY A 144 2.96 -3.16 -5.23
C GLY A 144 2.61 -2.04 -6.21
N GLY A 145 2.99 -0.80 -5.88
CA GLY A 145 2.82 0.35 -6.78
C GLY A 145 3.60 0.21 -8.09
N TRP A 146 4.87 -0.21 -8.03
CA TRP A 146 5.69 -0.42 -9.22
C TRP A 146 5.17 -1.56 -10.12
N CYS A 147 4.82 -2.71 -9.54
CA CYS A 147 4.27 -3.85 -10.28
C CYS A 147 2.95 -3.50 -10.98
N TRP A 148 2.10 -2.72 -10.30
CA TRP A 148 0.85 -2.21 -10.87
C TRP A 148 1.13 -1.26 -12.05
N ASP A 149 2.01 -0.26 -11.87
CA ASP A 149 2.34 0.71 -12.93
C ASP A 149 2.89 0.00 -14.17
N TYR A 150 3.82 -0.93 -13.97
CA TYR A 150 4.38 -1.75 -15.05
C TYR A 150 3.28 -2.53 -15.78
N SER A 151 2.39 -3.22 -15.03
CA SER A 151 1.35 -4.06 -15.63
C SER A 151 0.36 -3.24 -16.47
N ILE A 152 -0.08 -2.09 -15.95
CA ILE A 152 -0.99 -1.18 -16.66
C ILE A 152 -0.33 -0.58 -17.90
N ASP A 153 0.95 -0.21 -17.82
CA ASP A 153 1.71 0.28 -18.97
C ASP A 153 1.79 -0.75 -20.10
N GLN A 154 2.04 -2.02 -19.76
CA GLN A 154 2.06 -3.11 -20.73
C GLN A 154 0.67 -3.39 -21.34
N TYR A 155 -0.39 -3.35 -20.54
CA TYR A 155 -1.75 -3.49 -21.08
C TYR A 155 -2.13 -2.33 -22.00
N LYS A 156 -1.75 -1.09 -21.65
CA LYS A 156 -1.92 0.06 -22.54
C LYS A 156 -1.16 -0.14 -23.85
N TYR A 157 0.10 -0.59 -23.80
CA TYR A 157 0.87 -0.90 -24.98
C TYR A 157 0.16 -1.95 -25.86
N ILE A 158 -0.29 -3.06 -25.29
CA ILE A 158 -0.95 -4.14 -26.06
C ILE A 158 -2.25 -3.65 -26.71
N PHE A 159 -3.14 -2.99 -25.96
CA PHE A 159 -4.49 -2.69 -26.44
C PHE A 159 -4.63 -1.33 -27.15
N HIS A 160 -3.68 -0.41 -26.99
CA HIS A 160 -3.69 0.86 -27.73
C HIS A 160 -2.79 0.83 -28.98
N THR A 161 -1.94 -0.18 -29.15
CA THR A 161 -1.17 -0.34 -30.38
C THR A 161 -2.11 -0.69 -31.52
N LYS A 162 -2.15 0.16 -32.56
CA LYS A 162 -2.95 -0.07 -33.76
C LYS A 162 -2.29 -1.16 -34.59
N ILE A 163 -3.04 -2.23 -34.85
CA ILE A 163 -2.60 -3.32 -35.72
C ILE A 163 -3.24 -3.10 -37.10
N ASN A 164 -2.43 -3.11 -38.16
CA ASN A 164 -2.90 -2.85 -39.53
C ASN A 164 -3.55 -4.07 -40.20
N ASP A 165 -3.35 -5.27 -39.62
CA ASP A 165 -3.96 -6.51 -40.06
C ASP A 165 -5.33 -6.70 -39.38
N GLY A 166 -6.40 -6.73 -40.17
CA GLY A 166 -7.77 -6.84 -39.66
C GLY A 166 -8.07 -8.15 -38.93
N SER A 167 -7.32 -9.23 -39.22
CA SER A 167 -7.46 -10.50 -38.50
C SER A 167 -6.93 -10.39 -37.07
N LEU A 168 -5.76 -9.76 -36.90
CA LEU A 168 -5.13 -9.52 -35.61
C LEU A 168 -5.85 -8.44 -34.79
N GLU A 169 -6.43 -7.42 -35.43
CA GLU A 169 -7.27 -6.42 -34.76
C GLU A 169 -8.53 -7.07 -34.14
N THR A 170 -9.15 -8.00 -34.86
CA THR A 170 -10.30 -8.78 -34.35
C THR A 170 -9.88 -9.64 -33.15
N LEU A 171 -8.69 -10.27 -33.24
CA LEU A 171 -8.12 -11.08 -32.15
C LEU A 171 -7.77 -10.23 -30.90
N GLN A 172 -7.20 -9.05 -31.10
CA GLN A 172 -6.93 -8.07 -30.03
C GLN A 172 -8.22 -7.67 -29.31
N THR A 173 -9.28 -7.39 -30.08
CA THR A 173 -10.60 -7.07 -29.53
C THR A 173 -11.20 -8.26 -28.78
N TYR A 174 -11.04 -9.48 -29.30
CA TYR A 174 -11.50 -10.69 -28.61
C TYR A 174 -10.80 -10.88 -27.25
N TYR A 175 -9.47 -10.75 -27.19
CA TYR A 175 -8.74 -10.85 -25.93
C TYR A 175 -9.11 -9.75 -24.95
N LEU A 176 -9.35 -8.51 -25.42
CA LEU A 176 -9.82 -7.42 -24.56
C LEU A 176 -11.17 -7.75 -23.88
N HIS A 177 -12.06 -8.45 -24.57
CA HIS A 177 -13.39 -8.83 -24.06
C HIS A 177 -13.39 -10.15 -23.28
N THR A 178 -12.24 -10.82 -23.18
CA THR A 178 -12.15 -12.09 -22.44
C THR A 178 -12.29 -11.84 -20.93
N CYS A 179 -13.08 -12.69 -20.27
CA CYS A 179 -13.31 -12.63 -18.82
C CYS A 179 -12.00 -12.63 -18.02
N PHE A 180 -11.02 -13.44 -18.44
CA PHE A 180 -9.70 -13.52 -17.80
C PHE A 180 -8.96 -12.17 -17.83
N THR A 181 -8.95 -11.46 -18.96
CA THR A 181 -8.34 -10.12 -19.09
C THR A 181 -8.95 -9.14 -18.10
N TRP A 182 -10.28 -9.11 -18.04
CA TRP A 182 -11.00 -8.25 -17.10
C TRP A 182 -10.72 -8.63 -15.65
N LEU A 183 -10.69 -9.93 -15.32
CA LEU A 183 -10.36 -10.41 -13.98
C LEU A 183 -8.95 -9.94 -13.56
N MET A 184 -7.97 -10.07 -14.45
CA MET A 184 -6.60 -9.61 -14.18
C MET A 184 -6.53 -8.09 -13.99
N MET A 185 -7.16 -7.31 -14.88
CA MET A 185 -7.19 -5.84 -14.78
C MET A 185 -7.89 -5.35 -13.51
N TRP A 186 -9.01 -5.99 -13.12
CA TRP A 186 -9.74 -5.65 -11.90
C TRP A 186 -9.03 -6.10 -10.63
N SER A 187 -8.37 -7.25 -10.64
CA SER A 187 -7.63 -7.74 -9.47
C SER A 187 -6.48 -6.82 -9.08
N TRP A 188 -5.88 -6.12 -10.06
CA TRP A 188 -4.91 -5.06 -9.78
C TRP A 188 -5.47 -3.91 -8.93
N ARG A 189 -6.78 -3.66 -8.93
CA ARG A 189 -7.42 -2.69 -8.03
C ARG A 189 -7.42 -3.11 -6.56
N LEU A 190 -7.13 -4.38 -6.25
CA LEU A 190 -7.02 -4.85 -4.86
C LEU A 190 -5.59 -4.81 -4.33
N CYS A 191 -4.60 -4.76 -5.24
CA CYS A 191 -3.17 -4.87 -4.93
C CYS A 191 -2.36 -3.61 -5.31
N GLU A 192 -3.04 -2.52 -5.69
CA GLU A 192 -2.43 -1.22 -6.01
C GLU A 192 -1.82 -0.57 -4.76
N GLY A 193 -0.72 0.17 -4.92
CA GLY A 193 -0.02 0.85 -3.81
C GLY A 193 -0.93 1.75 -2.97
N LEU A 194 -1.81 2.53 -3.58
CA LEU A 194 -2.77 3.40 -2.87
C LEU A 194 -3.77 2.59 -2.02
N VAL A 195 -4.19 1.43 -2.51
CA VAL A 195 -5.12 0.54 -1.82
C VAL A 195 -4.43 -0.15 -0.65
N LEU A 196 -3.16 -0.54 -0.80
CA LEU A 196 -2.35 -1.05 0.30
C LEU A 196 -2.16 0.00 1.40
N ILE A 197 -1.97 1.27 1.04
CA ILE A 197 -1.96 2.39 2.00
C ILE A 197 -3.31 2.48 2.73
N ASN A 198 -4.44 2.37 2.01
CA ASN A 198 -5.76 2.38 2.66
C ASN A 198 -5.93 1.21 3.64
N TYR A 199 -5.42 0.01 3.34
CA TYR A 199 -5.44 -1.09 4.31
C TYR A 199 -4.65 -0.77 5.59
N VAL A 200 -3.50 -0.08 5.47
CA VAL A 200 -2.76 0.44 6.64
C VAL A 200 -3.63 1.43 7.43
N LEU A 201 -4.28 2.37 6.76
CA LEU A 201 -5.16 3.36 7.42
C LEU A 201 -6.34 2.69 8.14
N PHE A 202 -6.96 1.67 7.53
CA PHE A 202 -7.99 0.87 8.19
C PHE A 202 -7.45 0.17 9.44
N SER A 203 -6.22 -0.38 9.38
CA SER A 203 -5.59 -0.99 10.55
C SER A 203 -5.38 0.01 11.70
N ILE A 204 -5.04 1.27 11.38
CA ILE A 204 -4.93 2.35 12.36
C ILE A 204 -6.29 2.67 12.97
N PHE A 205 -7.33 2.77 12.14
CA PHE A 205 -8.67 3.14 12.59
C PHE A 205 -9.27 2.13 13.58
N PHE A 206 -9.04 0.84 13.35
CA PHE A 206 -9.52 -0.26 14.20
C PHE A 206 -8.58 -0.63 15.35
N ASP A 207 -7.45 0.08 15.51
CA ASP A 207 -6.43 -0.23 16.52
C ASP A 207 -5.83 -1.64 16.35
N LYS A 208 -5.63 -2.05 15.09
CA LYS A 208 -5.11 -3.36 14.67
C LYS A 208 -3.81 -3.25 13.87
N ILE A 209 -3.05 -2.18 14.11
CA ILE A 209 -1.81 -1.86 13.39
C ILE A 209 -0.80 -3.00 13.57
N TRP A 210 -0.70 -3.54 14.79
CA TRP A 210 0.29 -4.56 15.10
C TRP A 210 -0.01 -5.91 14.43
N GLU A 211 -1.27 -6.37 14.48
CA GLU A 211 -1.71 -7.58 13.78
C GLU A 211 -1.55 -7.43 12.26
N PHE A 212 -1.87 -6.26 11.72
CA PHE A 212 -1.64 -5.95 10.31
C PHE A 212 -0.16 -6.05 9.95
N VAL A 213 0.72 -5.40 10.71
CA VAL A 213 2.17 -5.39 10.45
C VAL A 213 2.75 -6.81 10.47
N ASN A 214 2.35 -7.65 11.43
CA ASN A 214 2.87 -9.00 11.55
C ASN A 214 2.35 -9.97 10.48
N LEU A 215 1.09 -9.81 10.07
CA LEU A 215 0.50 -10.64 9.02
C LEU A 215 1.04 -10.24 7.63
N PHE A 216 1.05 -8.95 7.35
CA PHE A 216 1.21 -8.45 5.99
C PHE A 216 2.68 -8.33 5.55
N GLN A 217 3.64 -8.26 6.49
CA GLN A 217 5.08 -8.15 6.20
C GLN A 217 5.63 -9.21 5.22
N TYR A 218 5.08 -10.42 5.20
CA TYR A 218 5.54 -11.50 4.31
C TYR A 218 4.45 -11.94 3.35
N MET A 219 3.21 -12.08 3.85
CA MET A 219 2.07 -12.50 3.04
C MET A 219 1.81 -11.54 1.88
N GLY A 220 1.98 -10.24 2.10
CA GLY A 220 1.76 -9.23 1.05
C GLY A 220 2.73 -9.39 -0.13
N TYR A 221 4.01 -9.71 0.12
CA TYR A 221 4.96 -10.00 -0.98
C TYR A 221 4.56 -11.23 -1.77
N VAL A 222 4.16 -12.31 -1.09
CA VAL A 222 3.75 -13.55 -1.76
C VAL A 222 2.57 -13.26 -2.68
N ILE A 223 1.57 -12.51 -2.21
CA ILE A 223 0.40 -12.13 -3.01
C ILE A 223 0.80 -11.25 -4.19
N ILE A 224 1.53 -10.16 -3.96
CA ILE A 224 1.90 -9.20 -5.02
C ILE A 224 2.78 -9.86 -6.08
N LEU A 225 3.81 -10.59 -5.68
CA LEU A 225 4.78 -11.18 -6.61
C LEU A 225 4.19 -12.37 -7.38
N SER A 226 3.36 -13.20 -6.74
CA SER A 226 2.66 -14.29 -7.45
C SER A 226 1.69 -13.73 -8.48
N PHE A 227 0.89 -12.73 -8.10
CA PHE A 227 -0.06 -12.09 -9.00
C PHE A 227 0.65 -11.35 -10.15
N PHE A 228 1.77 -10.68 -9.85
CA PHE A 228 2.61 -10.05 -10.86
C PHE A 228 3.21 -11.07 -11.84
N SER A 229 3.67 -12.21 -11.34
CA SER A 229 4.22 -13.28 -12.19
C SER A 229 3.17 -13.83 -13.15
N ILE A 230 1.94 -14.08 -12.67
CA ILE A 230 0.81 -14.51 -13.51
C ILE A 230 0.49 -13.44 -14.55
N THR A 231 0.47 -12.17 -14.15
CA THR A 231 0.23 -11.03 -15.05
C THR A 231 1.28 -10.96 -16.16
N ILE A 232 2.57 -11.09 -15.84
CA ILE A 232 3.65 -11.09 -16.83
C ILE A 232 3.51 -12.26 -17.80
N LEU A 233 3.24 -13.47 -17.31
CA LEU A 233 3.06 -14.63 -18.18
C LEU A 233 1.91 -14.42 -19.16
N TYR A 234 0.80 -13.87 -18.67
CA TYR A 234 -0.35 -13.56 -19.51
C TYR A 234 -0.07 -12.45 -20.53
N ILE A 235 0.63 -11.39 -20.12
CA ILE A 235 1.07 -10.31 -21.02
C ILE A 235 1.97 -10.88 -22.12
N LYS A 236 2.92 -11.76 -21.78
CA LYS A 236 3.79 -12.41 -22.76
C LYS A 236 3.00 -13.26 -23.74
N TYR A 237 2.03 -14.04 -23.24
CA TYR A 237 1.13 -14.80 -24.09
C TYR A 237 0.38 -13.91 -25.08
N LEU A 238 -0.24 -12.82 -24.60
CA LEU A 238 -0.94 -11.86 -25.46
C LEU A 238 -0.05 -11.24 -26.53
N LYS A 239 1.20 -10.87 -26.18
CA LYS A 239 2.15 -10.32 -27.15
C LYS A 239 2.51 -11.32 -28.24
N THR A 240 2.76 -12.57 -27.86
CA THR A 240 3.07 -13.63 -28.82
C THR A 240 1.90 -13.88 -29.79
N GLU A 241 0.67 -13.96 -29.30
CA GLU A 241 -0.52 -14.18 -30.14
C GLU A 241 -0.84 -12.99 -31.05
N LEU A 242 -0.52 -11.77 -30.62
CA LEU A 242 -0.78 -10.55 -31.39
C LEU A 242 0.41 -10.09 -32.25
N HIS A 243 1.52 -10.84 -32.24
CA HIS A 243 2.77 -10.51 -32.92
C HIS A 243 3.33 -9.11 -32.54
N LEU A 244 3.29 -8.78 -31.24
CA LEU A 244 3.69 -7.48 -30.65
C LEU A 244 4.98 -7.51 -29.82
#